data_AF-A0A1P8KIG3-F1
#
_entry.id   AF-A0A1P8KIG3-F1
#
_cell.length_a   1.000
_cell.length_b   1.000
_cell.length_c   1.000
_cell.angle_alpha   90.00
_cell.angle_beta   90.00
_cell.angle_gamma   90.00
#
_symmetry.space_group_name_H-M   'P 1'
#
loop_
_entity.id
_entity.type
_entity.pdbx_description
1 polymer ?
#
loop_
_entity_poly.entity_id
_entity_poly.type
_entity_poly.pdbx_seq_one_letter_code
_entity_poly.pdbx_strand_id
1 'polypeptide(L)'
;MIKEKIEEFIKIQFEELDEFKYTFDVEDSFAYLEFTEIFSKACQKEMTFRMIDNKLQYHSLEYGWKVLDRGSNIKYFWIDLLND
;
A
#
# COMPACT_ATOMS: atom_id res chain seq x y z
N MET A 1 0.33 8.93 -12.59
CA MET A 1 -1.06 8.80 -12.09
C MET A 1 -1.23 7.72 -11.02
N ILE A 2 -1.10 6.41 -11.28
CA ILE A 2 -1.24 5.40 -10.19
C ILE A 2 -0.12 5.53 -9.15
N LYS A 3 1.13 5.70 -9.61
CA LYS A 3 2.29 5.95 -8.75
C LYS A 3 2.07 7.12 -7.79
N GLU A 4 1.76 8.28 -8.32
CA GLU A 4 1.50 9.51 -7.53
C GLU A 4 0.40 9.29 -6.49
N LYS A 5 -0.71 8.62 -6.86
CA LYS A 5 -1.78 8.30 -5.90
C LYS A 5 -1.33 7.37 -4.78
N ILE A 6 -0.47 6.40 -5.08
CA ILE A 6 0.09 5.50 -4.06
C ILE A 6 1.07 6.26 -3.17
N GLU A 7 1.95 7.08 -3.75
CA GLU A 7 2.88 7.92 -2.98
C GLU A 7 2.13 8.88 -2.04
N GLU A 8 1.06 9.52 -2.53
CA GLU A 8 0.16 10.33 -1.70
C GLU A 8 -0.50 9.51 -0.59
N PHE A 9 -1.03 8.33 -0.92
CA PHE A 9 -1.64 7.42 0.07
C PHE A 9 -0.63 7.02 1.15
N ILE A 10 0.57 6.58 0.78
CA ILE A 10 1.62 6.17 1.70
C ILE A 10 2.08 7.36 2.54
N LYS A 11 2.26 8.54 1.94
CA LYS A 11 2.62 9.74 2.69
C LYS A 11 1.59 10.07 3.78
N ILE A 12 0.30 9.97 3.48
CA ILE A 12 -0.77 10.19 4.46
C ILE A 12 -0.77 9.09 5.54
N GLN A 13 -0.57 7.83 5.15
CA GLN A 13 -0.57 6.71 6.09
C GLN A 13 0.59 6.75 7.08
N PHE A 14 1.75 7.22 6.64
CA PHE A 14 2.98 7.24 7.42
C PHE A 14 3.38 8.66 7.85
N GLU A 15 2.47 9.64 7.78
CA GLU A 15 2.79 11.06 8.09
C GLU A 15 3.39 11.23 9.51
N GLU A 16 2.93 10.43 10.47
CA GLU A 16 3.42 10.42 11.85
C GLU A 16 4.40 9.28 12.15
N LEU A 17 4.89 8.56 11.14
CA LEU A 17 5.81 7.42 11.29
C LEU A 17 7.21 7.78 10.79
N ASP A 18 8.18 7.73 11.70
CA ASP A 18 9.54 8.27 11.46
C ASP A 18 10.34 7.52 10.37
N GLU A 19 10.24 6.19 10.29
CA GLU A 19 11.16 5.39 9.46
C GLU A 19 10.47 4.25 8.71
N PHE A 20 10.40 4.39 7.37
CA PHE A 20 10.02 3.32 6.45
C PHE A 20 10.77 3.47 5.12
N LYS A 21 11.02 2.34 4.45
CA LYS A 21 11.61 2.28 3.11
C LYS A 21 10.80 1.32 2.25
N TYR A 22 10.58 1.71 1.01
CA TYR A 22 9.92 0.88 0.02
C TYR A 22 10.53 1.07 -1.36
N THR A 23 10.43 0.02 -2.17
CA THR A 23 10.62 0.09 -3.61
C THR A 23 9.25 0.06 -4.28
N PHE A 24 9.21 0.55 -5.52
CA PHE A 24 7.96 0.70 -6.25
C PHE A 24 8.17 0.33 -7.70
N ASP A 25 7.28 -0.51 -8.22
CA ASP A 25 7.25 -0.93 -9.61
C ASP A 25 5.84 -0.83 -10.18
N VAL A 26 5.74 -0.61 -11.50
CA VAL A 26 4.47 -0.53 -12.22
C VAL A 26 4.54 -1.40 -13.44
N GLU A 27 3.63 -2.36 -13.52
CA GLU A 27 3.48 -3.25 -14.66
C GLU A 27 2.03 -3.21 -15.14
N ASP A 28 1.85 -2.83 -16.40
CA ASP A 28 0.54 -2.66 -17.04
C ASP A 28 -0.42 -1.76 -16.24
N SER A 29 -1.40 -2.38 -15.57
CA SER A 29 -2.44 -1.72 -14.77
C SER A 29 -2.29 -1.94 -13.27
N PHE A 30 -1.20 -2.60 -12.87
CA PHE A 30 -0.87 -2.91 -11.48
C PHE A 30 0.35 -2.12 -11.03
N ALA A 31 0.35 -1.78 -9.76
CA ALA A 31 1.49 -1.20 -9.09
C ALA A 31 1.86 -2.08 -7.91
N TYR A 32 3.15 -2.36 -7.78
CA TYR A 32 3.70 -3.20 -6.72
C TYR A 32 4.57 -2.32 -5.84
N LEU A 33 4.33 -2.41 -4.54
CA LEU A 33 5.11 -1.71 -3.53
C LEU A 33 5.68 -2.76 -2.59
N GLU A 34 7.01 -2.77 -2.45
CA GLU A 34 7.70 -3.67 -1.54
C GLU A 34 8.33 -2.86 -0.42
N PHE A 35 7.79 -3.00 0.80
CA PHE A 35 8.45 -2.44 1.98
C PHE A 35 9.66 -3.28 2.35
N THR A 36 10.80 -2.62 2.46
CA THR A 36 12.09 -3.20 2.87
C THR A 36 12.45 -2.84 4.31
N GLU A 37 11.82 -1.79 4.85
CA GLU A 37 12.00 -1.35 6.24
C GLU A 37 10.72 -0.69 6.76
N ILE A 38 10.29 -1.04 7.96
CA ILE A 38 9.18 -0.41 8.69
C ILE A 38 9.58 -0.34 10.17
N PHE A 39 9.46 0.82 10.81
CA PHE A 39 9.84 1.02 12.23
C PHE A 39 11.27 0.55 12.53
N SER A 40 12.21 0.90 11.64
CA SER A 40 13.62 0.51 11.72
C SER A 40 13.88 -1.01 11.70
N LYS A 41 12.88 -1.83 11.33
CA LYS A 41 13.01 -3.27 11.17
C LYS A 41 13.00 -3.63 9.69
N ALA A 42 13.98 -4.43 9.29
CA ALA A 42 14.00 -5.01 7.95
C ALA A 42 12.77 -5.92 7.77
N CYS A 43 12.09 -5.75 6.63
CA CYS A 43 10.94 -6.56 6.26
C CYS A 43 10.95 -6.87 4.77
N GLN A 44 10.09 -7.78 4.34
CA GLN A 44 9.80 -8.00 2.93
C GLN A 44 8.28 -8.12 2.79
N LYS A 45 7.62 -6.98 2.55
CA LYS A 45 6.15 -6.91 2.44
C LYS A 45 5.79 -6.36 1.07
N GLU A 46 5.35 -7.25 0.19
CA GLU A 46 4.86 -6.90 -1.13
C GLU A 46 3.37 -6.57 -1.08
N MET A 47 3.00 -5.48 -1.75
CA MET A 47 1.66 -4.95 -1.78
C MET A 47 1.25 -4.58 -3.19
N THR A 48 0.13 -5.14 -3.65
CA THR A 48 -0.39 -4.88 -4.98
C THR A 48 -1.51 -3.85 -4.95
N PHE A 49 -1.43 -2.91 -5.87
CA PHE A 49 -2.40 -1.86 -6.08
C PHE A 49 -2.87 -1.85 -7.54
N ARG A 50 -4.06 -1.31 -7.76
CA ARG A 50 -4.57 -1.01 -9.10
C ARG A 50 -5.50 0.19 -9.09
N MET A 51 -5.76 0.73 -10.27
CA MET A 51 -6.78 1.76 -10.48
C MET A 51 -7.98 1.19 -11.23
N ILE A 52 -9.18 1.33 -10.66
CA ILE A 52 -10.45 1.04 -11.35
C ILE A 52 -11.40 2.21 -11.12
N ASP A 53 -12.00 2.73 -12.19
CA ASP A 53 -12.93 3.86 -12.14
C ASP A 53 -12.36 5.06 -11.35
N ASN A 54 -11.08 5.36 -11.57
CA ASN A 54 -10.32 6.41 -10.88
C ASN A 54 -10.18 6.23 -9.35
N LYS A 55 -10.47 5.02 -8.82
CA LYS A 55 -10.32 4.69 -7.40
C LYS A 55 -9.11 3.80 -7.19
N LEU A 56 -8.29 4.14 -6.20
CA LEU A 56 -7.16 3.32 -5.79
C LEU A 56 -7.67 2.09 -5.02
N GLN A 57 -7.26 0.91 -5.46
CA GLN A 57 -7.56 -0.35 -4.80
C GLN A 57 -6.29 -1.01 -4.31
N TYR A 58 -6.33 -1.55 -3.11
CA TYR A 58 -5.32 -2.43 -2.53
C TYR A 58 -5.81 -3.89 -2.60
N HIS A 59 -4.93 -4.82 -2.95
CA HIS A 59 -5.22 -6.25 -2.86
C HIS A 59 -4.77 -6.79 -1.51
N SER A 60 -5.73 -7.05 -0.64
CA SER A 60 -5.44 -7.78 0.60
C SER A 60 -5.30 -9.27 0.32
N LEU A 61 -4.34 -9.91 0.99
CA LEU A 61 -4.10 -11.36 0.85
C LEU A 61 -5.32 -12.18 1.30
N GLU A 62 -5.95 -11.78 2.41
CA GLU A 62 -7.10 -12.49 2.97
C GLU A 62 -8.44 -11.98 2.44
N TYR A 63 -8.54 -10.68 2.16
CA TYR A 63 -9.83 -10.04 1.90
C TYR A 63 -10.02 -9.60 0.44
N GLY A 64 -9.03 -9.83 -0.43
CA GLY A 64 -9.05 -9.45 -1.85
C GLY A 64 -9.05 -7.93 -2.06
N TRP A 65 -9.58 -7.48 -3.20
CA TRP A 65 -9.54 -6.06 -3.60
C TRP A 65 -10.39 -5.14 -2.69
N LYS A 66 -9.75 -4.09 -2.17
CA LYS A 66 -10.32 -3.08 -1.30
C LYS A 66 -10.12 -1.69 -1.86
N VAL A 67 -11.21 -0.95 -2.04
CA VAL A 67 -11.16 0.47 -2.42
C VAL A 67 -10.70 1.28 -1.21
N LEU A 68 -9.59 1.99 -1.33
CA LEU A 68 -8.95 2.73 -0.22
C LEU A 68 -9.69 4.03 0.13
N ASP A 69 -10.36 4.66 -0.83
CA ASP A 69 -11.18 5.87 -0.60
C ASP A 69 -12.37 5.63 0.36
N ARG A 70 -12.71 4.37 0.66
CA ARG A 70 -13.68 4.03 1.69
C ARG A 70 -12.93 3.86 3.01
N GLY A 71 -13.04 4.82 3.92
CA GLY A 71 -12.24 4.86 5.15
C GLY A 71 -12.18 3.56 5.97
N SER A 72 -13.24 2.73 5.98
CA SER A 72 -13.22 1.44 6.67
C SER A 72 -12.31 0.38 6.06
N ASN A 73 -11.91 0.52 4.80
CA ASN A 73 -11.11 -0.46 4.07
C ASN A 73 -9.61 -0.29 4.29
N ILE A 74 -9.18 0.86 4.78
CA ILE A 74 -7.76 1.14 5.04
C ILE A 74 -7.16 0.20 6.08
N LYS A 75 -8.00 -0.32 6.99
CA LYS A 75 -7.58 -1.30 7.99
C LYS A 75 -6.98 -2.56 7.37
N TYR A 76 -7.42 -2.97 6.18
CA TYR A 76 -6.92 -4.19 5.54
C TYR A 76 -5.47 -4.00 5.07
N PHE A 77 -5.11 -2.80 4.62
CA PHE A 77 -3.73 -2.43 4.32
C PHE A 77 -2.86 -2.55 5.58
N TRP A 78 -3.30 -1.99 6.71
CA TRP A 78 -2.54 -2.05 7.96
C TRP A 78 -2.44 -3.46 8.55
N ILE A 79 -3.51 -4.25 8.47
CA ILE A 79 -3.51 -5.65 8.90
C ILE A 79 -2.44 -6.43 8.12
N ASP A 80 -2.44 -6.32 6.80
CA ASP A 80 -1.49 -7.07 5.96
C ASP A 80 -0.06 -6.53 6.07
N LEU A 81 0.12 -5.23 6.34
CA LEU A 81 1.43 -4.63 6.59
C LEU A 81 2.08 -5.16 7.87
N LEU A 82 1.28 -5.29 8.94
CA LEU A 82 1.75 -5.56 10.30
C LEU A 82 1.69 -7.04 10.69
N ASN A 83 0.89 -7.84 9.99
CA ASN A 83 0.89 -9.30 10.15
C ASN A 83 2.15 -9.88 9.54
N ASP A 84 2.69 -10.94 10.18
CA ASP A 84 3.87 -11.68 9.70
C ASP A 84 3.58 -12.54 8.47
#